data_AF-A0A2N3DYN1-F1
#
_entry.id   AF-A0A2N3DYN1-F1
#
_cell.length_a   1.000
_cell.length_b   1.000
_cell.length_c   1.000
_cell.angle_alpha   90.00
_cell.angle_beta   90.00
_cell.angle_gamma   90.00
#
_symmetry.space_group_name_H-M   'P 1'
#
loop_
_entity.id
_entity.type
_entity.pdbx_description
1 polymer ?
#
loop_
_entity_poly.entity_id
_entity_poly.type
_entity_poly.pdbx_seq_one_letter_code
_entity_poly.pdbx_strand_id
1 'polypeptide(L)'
;MTLQIETFKNADLSHGWRPGNNAGGATLFKALGHPLTAPKGQALIAGLAKAGPVAVYDPSGTIGNFHAYYDLGRLDVAGYFVQRVEDMGSTFLGHEAQPVSAMKKSNAKAVLVLAFDANKTLPSIAHVFPDGARIATLDDIRLPDDMLTNKANYLDPMNFATNFALLREKKGANGHDGIHTRVASANYWGLHGAENPELWLCLFDEKGNQLAEWREALPIAGAPFTVDSAEVRERFGLEDFTGSLFIHAVRIKGHDVVKYALDMYGEDGLALSCSHDANAWPADYYAGMPAGEDGEQVTLFVQNSHPMPIPPRTVGLNIMGAQDVSWYEDEIPPFGTRGIPLKSLLPDAKWPDQIEVVAGRYFVRPRYEVIRDSGQRRLAHANVERTDLKPNPEIAKLGKHMGKGYIMPLPILPRDKFTTVMIPTPMARDEHELPLRAEMIDANGTVIASKYLGRIPRRDSVEVDIENWVKDEALKLPSGYGHVEFLYDFREGGDGNGWIHALGRFEQKSSGHRAETIFGAHIYNTALIYKDEPQSYTNKPPGLT
;
A
#
# COMPACT_ATOMS: atom_id res chain seq x y z
N MET A 1 11.11 6.81 -13.15
CA MET A 1 12.31 6.43 -12.36
C MET A 1 11.86 5.86 -11.03
N THR A 2 12.44 4.76 -10.55
CA THR A 2 12.10 4.20 -9.22
C THR A 2 12.74 5.02 -8.11
N LEU A 3 11.95 5.37 -7.09
CA LEU A 3 12.45 6.02 -5.88
C LEU A 3 13.40 5.07 -5.14
N GLN A 4 14.60 5.55 -4.81
CA GLN A 4 15.55 4.82 -3.98
C GLN A 4 15.19 4.96 -2.49
N ILE A 5 13.97 4.54 -2.16
CA ILE A 5 13.45 4.53 -0.80
C ILE A 5 13.11 3.09 -0.42
N GLU A 6 13.57 2.70 0.74
CA GLU A 6 13.15 1.47 1.39
C GLU A 6 11.79 1.71 2.06
N THR A 7 10.73 1.23 1.42
CA THR A 7 9.35 1.37 1.90
C THR A 7 8.89 0.16 2.71
N PHE A 8 9.53 -0.98 2.51
CA PHE A 8 9.22 -2.24 3.18
C PHE A 8 10.49 -3.08 3.35
N LYS A 9 10.64 -3.70 4.52
CA LYS A 9 11.67 -4.70 4.80
C LYS A 9 11.01 -6.06 4.91
N ASN A 10 11.47 -7.01 4.09
CA ASN A 10 11.20 -8.41 4.38
C ASN A 10 11.90 -8.77 5.70
N ALA A 11 11.23 -9.52 6.57
CA ALA A 11 11.96 -10.07 7.71
C ALA A 11 13.03 -11.05 7.24
N ASP A 12 14.07 -11.12 8.06
CA ASP A 12 15.09 -12.15 7.94
C ASP A 12 14.46 -13.54 8.09
N LEU A 13 14.43 -14.27 6.97
CA LEU A 13 13.90 -15.64 6.88
C LEU A 13 14.82 -16.68 7.53
N SER A 14 15.99 -16.29 8.04
CA SER A 14 16.93 -17.19 8.72
C SER A 14 16.31 -17.89 9.94
N HIS A 15 15.24 -17.32 10.50
CA HIS A 15 14.48 -17.88 11.62
C HIS A 15 13.17 -18.58 11.20
N GLY A 16 12.95 -18.76 9.89
CA GLY A 16 11.85 -19.57 9.34
C GLY A 16 10.47 -18.91 9.34
N TRP A 17 10.35 -17.64 9.73
CA TRP A 17 9.06 -16.94 9.82
C TRP A 17 9.08 -15.62 9.04
N ARG A 18 8.10 -15.46 8.15
CA ARG A 18 7.85 -14.21 7.42
C ARG A 18 6.72 -13.48 8.18
N PRO A 19 6.91 -12.26 8.68
CA PRO A 19 5.75 -11.40 8.91
C PRO A 19 5.13 -11.20 7.54
N GLY A 20 3.85 -11.58 7.42
CA GLY A 20 3.05 -11.26 6.24
C GLY A 20 2.94 -9.75 6.03
N ASN A 21 1.89 -9.29 5.34
CA ASN A 21 1.56 -7.86 5.13
C ASN A 21 1.19 -7.10 6.44
N ASN A 22 1.85 -7.39 7.55
CA ASN A 22 1.47 -7.05 8.92
C ASN A 22 2.49 -6.17 9.65
N ALA A 23 3.63 -5.87 9.03
CA ALA A 23 4.47 -4.75 9.43
C ALA A 23 4.00 -3.53 8.65
N GLY A 24 3.80 -2.37 9.29
CA GLY A 24 3.30 -1.17 8.62
C GLY A 24 4.25 -0.55 7.58
N GLY A 25 5.33 -1.22 7.17
CA GLY A 25 6.38 -0.69 6.30
C GLY A 25 7.62 -0.21 7.07
N ALA A 26 8.65 0.24 6.36
CA ALA A 26 9.88 0.70 7.00
C ALA A 26 9.69 2.05 7.72
N THR A 27 10.04 2.14 9.01
CA THR A 27 9.75 3.35 9.80
C THR A 27 10.45 4.60 9.28
N LEU A 28 11.66 4.47 8.71
CA LEU A 28 12.43 5.62 8.24
C LEU A 28 11.68 6.40 7.14
N PHE A 29 11.06 5.72 6.17
CA PHE A 29 10.32 6.44 5.12
C PHE A 29 9.14 7.21 5.71
N LYS A 30 8.40 6.61 6.66
CA LYS A 30 7.28 7.28 7.32
C LYS A 30 7.76 8.50 8.11
N ALA A 31 8.87 8.36 8.84
CA ALA A 31 9.45 9.44 9.62
C ALA A 31 9.89 10.62 8.75
N LEU A 32 10.54 10.35 7.61
CA LEU A 32 11.00 11.38 6.69
C LEU A 32 9.88 11.96 5.82
N GLY A 33 8.87 11.16 5.48
CA GLY A 33 7.75 11.55 4.61
C GLY A 33 6.54 12.12 5.35
N HIS A 34 6.52 12.10 6.69
CA HIS A 34 5.37 12.58 7.47
C HIS A 34 5.10 14.08 7.20
N PRO A 35 3.84 14.51 7.01
CA PRO A 35 3.50 15.91 6.74
C PRO A 35 4.08 16.93 7.74
N LEU A 36 4.10 16.62 9.03
CA LEU A 36 4.72 17.47 10.07
C LEU A 36 6.26 17.49 10.08
N THR A 37 6.94 16.49 9.52
CA THR A 37 8.41 16.43 9.49
C THR A 37 8.96 17.01 8.19
N ALA A 38 8.22 16.87 7.09
CA ALA A 38 8.59 17.34 5.76
C ALA A 38 9.01 18.83 5.69
N PRO A 39 8.22 19.79 6.19
CA PRO A 39 8.64 21.19 6.22
C PRO A 39 9.91 21.44 7.04
N LYS A 40 10.09 20.68 8.14
CA LYS A 40 11.29 20.78 8.98
C LYS A 40 12.52 20.25 8.25
N GLY A 41 12.40 19.16 7.51
CA GLY A 41 13.47 18.64 6.64
C GLY A 41 13.90 19.63 5.56
N GLN A 42 12.94 20.27 4.88
CA GLN A 42 13.24 21.33 3.91
C GLN A 42 13.94 22.53 4.57
N ALA A 43 13.49 22.94 5.74
CA ALA A 43 14.12 24.03 6.51
C ALA A 43 15.53 23.66 6.99
N LEU A 44 15.76 22.41 7.39
CA LEU A 44 17.07 21.88 7.78
C LEU A 44 18.06 21.99 6.61
N ILE A 45 17.70 21.50 5.42
CA ILE A 45 18.54 21.60 4.22
C ILE A 45 18.82 23.05 3.86
N ALA A 46 17.80 23.91 3.85
CA ALA A 46 17.98 25.33 3.55
C ALA A 46 18.89 26.03 4.57
N GLY A 47 18.81 25.63 5.85
CA GLY A 47 19.68 26.13 6.91
C GLY A 47 21.13 25.67 6.78
N LEU A 48 21.34 24.41 6.35
CA LEU A 48 22.68 23.85 6.10
C LEU A 48 23.32 24.46 4.86
N ALA A 49 22.57 24.65 3.77
CA ALA A 49 23.07 25.31 2.56
C ALA A 49 23.61 26.72 2.83
N LYS A 50 23.00 27.45 3.77
CA LYS A 50 23.45 28.79 4.20
C LYS A 50 24.68 28.75 5.13
N ALA A 51 24.97 27.62 5.76
CA ALA A 51 26.08 27.49 6.72
C ALA A 51 27.45 27.35 6.03
N GLY A 52 27.48 27.08 4.72
CA GLY A 52 28.71 26.83 3.95
C GLY A 52 28.96 25.33 3.75
N PRO A 53 30.22 24.89 3.55
CA PRO A 53 30.55 23.49 3.29
C PRO A 53 30.01 22.56 4.38
N VAL A 54 29.36 21.46 4.00
CA VAL A 54 28.68 20.51 4.89
C VAL A 54 29.34 19.14 4.83
N ALA A 55 29.80 18.62 5.96
CA ALA A 55 30.15 17.21 6.07
C ALA A 55 28.86 16.39 6.27
N VAL A 56 28.65 15.36 5.46
CA VAL A 56 27.53 14.43 5.64
C VAL A 56 28.05 13.19 6.35
N TYR A 57 27.54 12.94 7.56
CA TYR A 57 27.85 11.75 8.34
C TYR A 57 26.68 10.78 8.31
N ASP A 58 26.89 9.62 7.67
CA ASP A 58 25.90 8.54 7.56
C ASP A 58 26.34 7.31 8.37
N PRO A 59 25.99 7.24 9.67
CA PRO A 59 26.38 6.11 10.50
C PRO A 59 25.66 4.80 10.16
N SER A 60 24.57 4.86 9.38
CA SER A 60 23.64 3.74 9.21
C SER A 60 23.27 3.41 7.75
N GLY A 61 23.90 4.05 6.77
CA GLY A 61 23.66 3.81 5.35
C GLY A 61 22.31 4.34 4.86
N THR A 62 21.81 5.44 5.45
CA THR A 62 20.49 6.01 5.17
C THR A 62 20.51 7.15 4.15
N ILE A 63 21.68 7.57 3.67
CA ILE A 63 21.86 8.74 2.80
C ILE A 63 20.99 8.71 1.54
N GLY A 64 20.84 7.55 0.90
CA GLY A 64 19.97 7.41 -0.28
C GLY A 64 18.51 7.72 0.01
N ASN A 65 17.99 7.21 1.13
CA ASN A 65 16.61 7.47 1.57
C ASN A 65 16.40 8.95 1.89
N PHE A 66 17.35 9.56 2.59
CA PHE A 66 17.24 10.97 2.98
C PHE A 66 17.34 11.90 1.76
N HIS A 67 18.30 11.65 0.87
CA HIS A 67 18.47 12.41 -0.38
C HIS A 67 17.25 12.36 -1.28
N ALA A 68 16.55 11.21 -1.33
CA ALA A 68 15.33 11.08 -2.11
C ALA A 68 14.24 12.08 -1.68
N TYR A 69 14.07 12.34 -0.37
CA TYR A 69 13.12 13.34 0.13
C TYR A 69 13.66 14.76 0.12
N TYR A 70 14.95 14.91 0.44
CA TYR A 70 15.58 16.19 0.72
C TYR A 70 16.87 16.28 -0.09
N ASP A 71 16.77 16.80 -1.31
CA ASP A 71 17.86 16.86 -2.28
C ASP A 71 19.15 17.48 -1.69
N LEU A 72 20.06 16.59 -1.29
CA LEU A 72 21.40 16.93 -0.79
C LEU A 72 22.32 17.54 -1.86
N GLY A 73 21.98 17.47 -3.15
CA GLY A 73 22.72 18.15 -4.22
C GLY A 73 22.70 19.67 -4.10
N ARG A 74 21.80 20.21 -3.26
CA ARG A 74 21.71 21.62 -2.89
C ARG A 74 22.78 22.07 -1.89
N LEU A 75 23.52 21.14 -1.31
CA LEU A 75 24.57 21.44 -0.33
C LEU A 75 25.94 21.49 -1.02
N ASP A 76 26.82 22.38 -0.53
CA ASP A 76 28.25 22.30 -0.80
C ASP A 76 28.84 21.18 0.06
N VAL A 77 28.95 19.96 -0.49
CA VAL A 77 29.37 18.78 0.30
C VAL A 77 30.89 18.81 0.49
N ALA A 78 31.32 18.96 1.75
CA ALA A 78 32.73 18.95 2.15
C ALA A 78 33.33 17.53 2.20
N GLY A 79 32.47 16.52 2.36
CA GLY A 79 32.86 15.12 2.41
C GLY A 79 31.73 14.21 2.86
N TYR A 80 31.82 12.94 2.50
CA TYR A 80 30.91 11.88 2.90
C TYR A 80 31.62 10.95 3.89
N PHE A 81 31.06 10.83 5.09
CA PHE A 81 31.69 10.11 6.20
C PHE A 81 30.78 8.99 6.70
N VAL A 82 31.37 7.84 6.98
CA VAL A 82 30.67 6.62 7.42
C VAL A 82 31.30 6.07 8.70
N GLN A 83 30.53 5.26 9.43
CA GLN A 83 31.00 4.62 10.66
C GLN A 83 31.50 3.19 10.45
N ARG A 84 30.88 2.44 9.53
CA ARG A 84 31.25 1.05 9.26
C ARG A 84 32.39 1.00 8.25
N VAL A 85 33.35 0.11 8.49
CA VAL A 85 34.50 -0.10 7.59
C VAL A 85 34.01 -0.66 6.25
N GLU A 86 32.95 -1.47 6.28
CA GLU A 86 32.29 -2.08 5.14
C GLU A 86 31.65 -1.06 4.17
N ASP A 87 31.36 0.14 4.66
CA ASP A 87 30.77 1.22 3.85
C ASP A 87 31.84 2.10 3.18
N MET A 88 33.12 1.95 3.56
CA MET A 88 34.21 2.68 2.89
C MET A 88 34.35 2.26 1.43
N GLY A 89 34.69 3.21 0.56
CA GLY A 89 34.72 3.00 -0.90
C GLY A 89 33.36 3.11 -1.59
N SER A 90 32.25 3.21 -0.84
CA SER A 90 30.98 3.68 -1.42
C SER A 90 31.11 5.15 -1.86
N THR A 91 30.25 5.61 -2.76
CA THR A 91 30.29 6.98 -3.26
C THR A 91 28.93 7.64 -3.14
N PHE A 92 28.92 8.95 -2.86
CA PHE A 92 27.72 9.76 -2.83
C PHE A 92 28.02 11.16 -3.38
N LEU A 93 27.25 11.61 -4.38
CA LEU A 93 27.44 12.90 -5.07
C LEU A 93 28.90 13.19 -5.47
N GLY A 94 29.63 12.16 -5.91
CA GLY A 94 31.03 12.28 -6.32
C GLY A 94 32.06 12.24 -5.18
N HIS A 95 31.62 12.11 -3.93
CA HIS A 95 32.50 11.94 -2.77
C HIS A 95 32.62 10.46 -2.39
N GLU A 96 33.84 9.97 -2.27
CA GLU A 96 34.12 8.66 -1.68
C GLU A 96 33.89 8.69 -0.17
N ALA A 97 33.28 7.63 0.36
CA ALA A 97 33.03 7.45 1.78
C ALA A 97 34.34 7.34 2.55
N GLN A 98 34.53 8.23 3.51
CA GLN A 98 35.68 8.27 4.41
C GLN A 98 35.29 7.80 5.82
N PRO A 99 36.24 7.27 6.61
CA PRO A 99 35.95 6.95 8.00
C PRO A 99 35.61 8.22 8.79
N VAL A 100 34.69 8.11 9.75
CA VAL A 100 34.28 9.21 10.65
C VAL A 100 35.45 9.94 11.30
N SER A 101 36.58 9.25 11.55
CA SER A 101 37.80 9.83 12.12
C SER A 101 38.52 10.84 11.22
N ALA A 102 38.26 10.83 9.91
CA ALA A 102 38.79 11.81 8.96
C ALA A 102 38.02 13.14 8.99
N MET A 103 36.78 13.15 9.50
CA MET A 103 35.86 14.29 9.43
C MET A 103 36.43 15.56 10.06
N LYS A 104 37.15 15.45 11.17
CA LYS A 104 37.78 16.59 11.86
C LYS A 104 38.68 17.43 10.95
N LYS A 105 39.31 16.81 9.95
CA LYS A 105 40.23 17.46 9.01
C LYS A 105 39.53 18.07 7.80
N SER A 106 38.21 17.90 7.67
CA SER A 106 37.44 18.53 6.59
C SER A 106 37.36 20.04 6.78
N ASN A 107 37.04 20.77 5.71
CA ASN A 107 36.78 22.21 5.73
C ASN A 107 35.32 22.55 6.09
N ALA A 108 34.55 21.58 6.60
CA ALA A 108 33.13 21.70 6.87
C ALA A 108 32.82 22.77 7.94
N LYS A 109 31.83 23.61 7.66
CA LYS A 109 31.25 24.61 8.57
C LYS A 109 29.99 24.10 9.27
N ALA A 110 29.37 23.07 8.70
CA ALA A 110 28.31 22.32 9.34
C ALA A 110 28.49 20.82 9.13
N VAL A 111 27.91 20.02 10.03
CA VAL A 111 27.81 18.57 9.89
C VAL A 111 26.34 18.20 9.90
N LEU A 112 25.90 17.47 8.87
CA LEU A 112 24.61 16.79 8.85
C LEU A 112 24.83 15.35 9.29
N VAL A 113 24.32 15.02 10.47
CA VAL A 113 24.31 13.65 11.00
C VAL A 113 22.99 12.98 10.63
N LEU A 114 23.04 11.95 9.79
CA LEU A 114 21.88 11.16 9.39
C LEU A 114 21.52 10.12 10.46
N ALA A 115 21.17 10.61 11.65
CA ALA A 115 20.70 9.79 12.77
C ALA A 115 19.64 10.52 13.59
N PHE A 116 18.58 9.80 13.96
CA PHE A 116 17.67 10.15 15.05
C PHE A 116 18.22 9.62 16.38
N ASP A 117 17.73 10.17 17.49
CA ASP A 117 18.20 9.86 18.84
C ASP A 117 19.72 10.01 18.99
N ALA A 118 20.28 11.00 18.28
CA ALA A 118 21.71 11.16 18.09
C ALA A 118 22.42 11.54 19.41
N ASN A 119 21.69 12.12 20.36
CA ASN A 119 22.18 12.41 21.71
C ASN A 119 22.69 11.16 22.46
N LYS A 120 22.26 9.95 22.10
CA LYS A 120 22.72 8.70 22.71
C LYS A 120 24.13 8.30 22.27
N THR A 121 24.52 8.67 21.06
CA THR A 121 25.75 8.17 20.42
C THR A 121 26.77 9.29 20.17
N LEU A 122 26.34 10.46 19.73
CA LEU A 122 27.23 11.56 19.35
C LEU A 122 28.18 12.04 20.45
N PRO A 123 27.79 12.14 21.74
CA PRO A 123 28.71 12.62 22.78
C PRO A 123 30.02 11.82 22.86
N SER A 124 29.96 10.50 22.62
CA SER A 124 31.14 9.61 22.66
C SER A 124 32.14 9.86 21.53
N ILE A 125 31.69 10.41 20.41
CA ILE A 125 32.50 10.65 19.21
C ILE A 125 32.68 12.14 18.90
N ALA A 126 32.19 13.04 19.76
CA ALA A 126 32.24 14.49 19.52
C ALA A 126 33.64 15.02 19.19
N HIS A 127 34.69 14.38 19.70
CA HIS A 127 36.08 14.73 19.45
C HIS A 127 36.53 14.59 17.98
N VAL A 128 35.80 13.86 17.13
CA VAL A 128 36.10 13.67 15.70
C VAL A 128 35.38 14.65 14.78
N PHE A 129 34.53 15.52 15.33
CA PHE A 129 33.82 16.55 14.56
C PHE A 129 34.75 17.76 14.31
N PRO A 130 34.55 18.51 13.20
CA PRO A 130 35.30 19.74 12.96
C PRO A 130 35.03 20.78 14.07
N ASP A 131 36.09 21.44 14.52
CA ASP A 131 35.99 22.40 15.61
C ASP A 131 35.15 23.62 15.17
N GLY A 132 34.14 23.98 15.97
CA GLY A 132 33.25 25.13 15.71
C GLY A 132 32.21 24.91 14.60
N ALA A 133 32.12 23.71 14.01
CA ALA A 133 31.07 23.40 13.04
C ALA A 133 29.69 23.33 13.71
N ARG A 134 28.67 23.81 13.01
CA ARG A 134 27.26 23.58 13.41
C ARG A 134 26.95 22.10 13.26
N ILE A 135 26.54 21.43 14.33
CA ILE A 135 26.07 20.04 14.26
C ILE A 135 24.54 20.06 14.13
N ALA A 136 24.03 19.46 13.07
CA ALA A 136 22.60 19.22 12.88
C ALA A 136 22.35 17.71 12.76
N THR A 137 21.26 17.24 13.34
CA THR A 137 20.90 15.82 13.34
C THR A 137 19.47 15.64 12.85
N LEU A 138 19.04 14.41 12.62
CA LEU A 138 17.64 14.17 12.29
C LEU A 138 16.71 14.43 13.48
N ASP A 139 17.23 14.60 14.70
CA ASP A 139 16.41 15.01 15.85
C ASP A 139 15.72 16.37 15.61
N ASP A 140 16.33 17.25 14.82
CA ASP A 140 15.79 18.58 14.48
C ASP A 140 14.47 18.52 13.70
N ILE A 141 14.17 17.38 13.08
CA ILE A 141 12.99 17.20 12.21
C ILE A 141 11.94 16.26 12.81
N ARG A 142 12.11 15.85 14.08
CA ARG A 142 11.21 14.91 14.75
C ARG A 142 9.77 15.39 14.85
N LEU A 143 8.86 14.44 14.93
CA LEU A 143 7.51 14.67 15.44
C LEU A 143 7.56 15.16 16.90
N PRO A 144 6.55 15.94 17.32
CA PRO A 144 6.37 16.30 18.73
C PRO A 144 6.29 15.07 19.64
N ASP A 145 6.86 15.17 20.85
CA ASP A 145 6.92 14.07 21.81
C ASP A 145 5.54 13.56 22.28
N ASP A 146 4.48 14.37 22.20
CA ASP A 146 3.12 13.96 22.57
C ASP A 146 2.47 13.03 21.53
N MET A 147 3.05 12.93 20.33
CA MET A 147 2.62 12.02 19.27
C MET A 147 3.34 10.66 19.33
N LEU A 148 4.42 10.55 20.11
CA LEU A 148 5.25 9.34 20.18
C LEU A 148 4.72 8.36 21.21
N THR A 149 4.46 7.13 20.76
CA THR A 149 4.15 5.98 21.63
C THR A 149 5.39 5.53 22.39
N ASN A 150 6.53 5.40 21.71
CA ASN A 150 7.83 5.06 22.27
C ASN A 150 8.81 6.23 22.10
N LYS A 151 8.95 7.05 23.16
CA LYS A 151 9.88 8.19 23.17
C LYS A 151 11.35 7.78 23.23
N ALA A 152 11.62 6.55 23.68
CA ALA A 152 12.98 6.05 23.86
C ALA A 152 13.58 5.51 22.56
N ASN A 153 12.80 5.32 21.49
CA ASN A 153 13.29 4.95 20.17
C ASN A 153 12.44 5.67 19.13
N TYR A 154 12.95 6.75 18.54
CA TYR A 154 12.15 7.54 17.61
C TYR A 154 11.65 6.71 16.43
N LEU A 155 12.48 5.83 15.87
CA LEU A 155 12.13 4.96 14.73
C LEU A 155 11.41 3.66 15.13
N ASP A 156 10.84 3.59 16.33
CA ASP A 156 9.92 2.52 16.70
C ASP A 156 8.68 2.52 15.78
N PRO A 157 8.28 1.39 15.18
CA PRO A 157 7.09 1.34 14.32
C PRO A 157 5.82 1.88 14.98
N MET A 158 5.67 1.73 16.31
CA MET A 158 4.50 2.23 17.04
C MET A 158 4.40 3.77 17.07
N ASN A 159 5.46 4.48 16.69
CA ASN A 159 5.43 5.94 16.52
C ASN A 159 4.86 6.39 15.18
N PHE A 160 4.61 5.48 14.24
CA PHE A 160 4.24 5.81 12.86
C PHE A 160 3.15 4.89 12.31
N ALA A 161 2.07 4.72 13.07
CA ALA A 161 0.87 4.06 12.56
C ALA A 161 0.11 5.00 11.63
N THR A 162 0.49 4.97 10.36
CA THR A 162 0.04 5.93 9.34
C THR A 162 -0.63 5.22 8.17
N ASN A 163 -1.53 5.88 7.45
CA ASN A 163 -2.06 5.44 6.16
C ASN A 163 -2.68 6.64 5.40
N PHE A 164 -2.94 6.48 4.11
CA PHE A 164 -3.68 7.45 3.30
C PHE A 164 -5.04 6.87 2.91
N ALA A 165 -6.08 7.71 2.87
CA ALA A 165 -7.40 7.37 2.34
C ALA A 165 -7.83 8.37 1.27
N LEU A 166 -8.46 7.89 0.20
CA LEU A 166 -9.06 8.75 -0.83
C LEU A 166 -10.37 9.31 -0.29
N LEU A 167 -10.46 10.63 -0.17
CA LEU A 167 -11.73 11.30 0.09
C LEU A 167 -12.22 12.02 -1.17
N ARG A 168 -13.47 11.76 -1.53
CA ARG A 168 -14.22 12.47 -2.55
C ARG A 168 -15.48 13.04 -1.94
N GLU A 169 -15.66 14.33 -2.15
CA GLU A 169 -16.79 15.10 -1.68
C GLU A 169 -17.24 16.03 -2.79
N LYS A 170 -18.48 15.85 -3.24
CA LYS A 170 -19.07 16.71 -4.27
C LYS A 170 -20.53 16.97 -3.94
N LYS A 171 -20.96 18.23 -3.96
CA LYS A 171 -22.41 18.53 -3.93
C LYS A 171 -23.06 18.02 -5.20
N GLY A 172 -24.24 17.44 -5.03
CA GLY A 172 -25.15 17.26 -6.14
C GLY A 172 -25.58 18.62 -6.71
N ALA A 173 -25.57 18.77 -8.03
CA ALA A 173 -26.10 19.96 -8.69
C ALA A 173 -27.59 20.20 -8.36
N ASN A 174 -28.32 19.12 -8.06
CA ASN A 174 -29.73 19.13 -7.68
C ASN A 174 -29.95 18.82 -6.19
N GLY A 175 -28.89 18.84 -5.39
CA GLY A 175 -28.94 18.51 -3.95
C GLY A 175 -29.07 17.02 -3.62
N HIS A 176 -29.08 16.14 -4.62
CA HIS A 176 -29.24 14.69 -4.44
C HIS A 176 -28.28 13.83 -5.30
N ASP A 177 -27.58 14.40 -6.26
CA ASP A 177 -26.55 13.73 -7.09
C ASP A 177 -25.13 13.91 -6.52
N GLY A 178 -25.05 14.05 -5.19
CA GLY A 178 -23.79 14.19 -4.46
C GLY A 178 -22.97 12.91 -4.48
N ILE A 179 -21.67 13.05 -4.25
CA ILE A 179 -20.76 11.90 -4.09
C ILE A 179 -19.95 12.13 -2.83
N HIS A 180 -20.01 11.13 -1.96
CA HIS A 180 -19.41 11.15 -0.65
C HIS A 180 -18.57 9.91 -0.43
N THR A 181 -17.60 10.03 0.47
CA THR A 181 -16.75 8.91 0.90
C THR A 181 -16.68 8.87 2.41
N ARG A 182 -16.60 7.67 2.96
CA ARG A 182 -16.50 7.45 4.40
C ARG A 182 -15.40 6.47 4.71
N VAL A 183 -14.46 6.89 5.52
CA VAL A 183 -13.49 5.99 6.16
C VAL A 183 -14.13 5.44 7.41
N ALA A 184 -14.19 4.13 7.55
CA ALA A 184 -14.69 3.44 8.74
C ALA A 184 -13.64 2.47 9.30
N SER A 185 -13.47 2.48 10.62
CA SER A 185 -12.57 1.56 11.31
C SER A 185 -13.02 1.36 12.76
N ALA A 186 -12.21 0.72 13.59
CA ALA A 186 -12.48 0.50 15.01
C ALA A 186 -11.25 0.76 15.87
N ASN A 187 -11.46 1.12 17.14
CA ASN A 187 -10.36 1.29 18.09
C ASN A 187 -9.83 -0.06 18.59
N TYR A 188 -9.17 -0.82 17.72
CA TYR A 188 -8.54 -2.09 18.08
C TYR A 188 -7.27 -1.89 18.94
N TRP A 189 -6.62 -0.73 18.90
CA TRP A 189 -5.48 -0.43 19.78
C TRP A 189 -5.89 -0.39 21.25
N GLY A 190 -7.10 0.09 21.56
CA GLY A 190 -7.67 0.04 22.91
C GLY A 190 -7.79 -1.39 23.45
N LEU A 191 -8.03 -2.38 22.59
CA LEU A 191 -8.07 -3.81 22.98
C LEU A 191 -6.69 -4.34 23.37
N HIS A 192 -5.62 -3.69 22.90
CA HIS A 192 -4.24 -3.94 23.30
C HIS A 192 -3.79 -3.09 24.49
N GLY A 193 -4.72 -2.39 25.16
CA GLY A 193 -4.45 -1.58 26.35
C GLY A 193 -3.82 -0.21 26.05
N ALA A 194 -4.02 0.34 24.84
CA ALA A 194 -3.67 1.71 24.55
C ALA A 194 -4.47 2.69 25.43
N GLU A 195 -3.81 3.70 25.98
CA GLU A 195 -4.42 4.70 26.85
C GLU A 195 -4.63 6.00 26.06
N ASN A 196 -5.88 6.46 25.97
CA ASN A 196 -6.29 7.66 25.24
C ASN A 196 -5.72 7.75 23.80
N PRO A 197 -5.87 6.69 22.97
CA PRO A 197 -5.41 6.74 21.59
C PRO A 197 -6.24 7.77 20.79
N GLU A 198 -5.61 8.35 19.79
CA GLU A 198 -6.15 9.48 19.01
C GLU A 198 -5.66 9.36 17.57
N LEU A 199 -6.38 10.00 16.65
CA LEU A 199 -5.94 10.23 15.29
C LEU A 199 -5.45 11.66 15.14
N TRP A 200 -4.28 11.85 14.54
CA TRP A 200 -3.92 13.09 13.86
C TRP A 200 -4.24 12.95 12.38
N LEU A 201 -4.98 13.91 11.84
CA LEU A 201 -5.59 13.84 10.51
C LEU A 201 -5.21 15.08 9.72
N CYS A 202 -4.80 14.90 8.47
CA CYS A 202 -4.49 16.00 7.56
C CYS A 202 -5.02 15.69 6.15
N LEU A 203 -5.90 16.55 5.65
CA LEU A 203 -6.54 16.42 4.35
C LEU A 203 -5.83 17.32 3.33
N PHE A 204 -5.40 16.72 2.21
CA PHE A 204 -4.80 17.42 1.07
C PHE A 204 -5.75 17.42 -0.13
N ASP A 205 -5.73 18.49 -0.94
CA ASP A 205 -6.45 18.57 -2.22
C ASP A 205 -5.70 17.90 -3.38
N GLU A 206 -6.26 17.97 -4.59
CA GLU A 206 -5.64 17.45 -5.83
C GLU A 206 -4.26 18.07 -6.12
N LYS A 207 -4.01 19.28 -5.64
CA LYS A 207 -2.75 20.02 -5.83
C LYS A 207 -1.77 19.81 -4.68
N GLY A 208 -2.13 19.05 -3.65
CA GLY A 208 -1.31 18.82 -2.46
C GLY A 208 -1.38 19.94 -1.42
N ASN A 209 -2.30 20.89 -1.56
CA ASN A 209 -2.51 21.90 -0.52
C ASN A 209 -3.26 21.28 0.66
N GLN A 210 -2.83 21.60 1.87
CA GLN A 210 -3.54 21.24 3.09
C GLN A 210 -4.87 22.00 3.16
N LEU A 211 -5.98 21.27 3.15
CA LEU A 211 -7.34 21.79 3.31
C LEU A 211 -7.74 21.88 4.78
N ALA A 212 -7.40 20.86 5.57
CA ALA A 212 -7.75 20.78 6.98
C ALA A 212 -6.76 19.90 7.75
N GLU A 213 -6.55 20.22 9.03
CA GLU A 213 -5.79 19.41 9.98
C GLU A 213 -6.50 19.41 11.33
N TRP A 214 -6.63 18.24 11.95
CA TRP A 214 -7.24 18.11 13.27
C TRP A 214 -6.79 16.86 14.01
N ARG A 215 -7.21 16.78 15.29
CA ARG A 215 -7.08 15.59 16.11
C ARG A 215 -8.45 15.04 16.49
N GLU A 216 -8.58 13.73 16.52
CA GLU A 216 -9.83 13.02 16.80
C GLU A 216 -9.59 11.94 17.86
N ALA A 217 -10.21 12.09 19.03
CA ALA A 217 -10.10 11.08 20.08
C ALA A 217 -10.79 9.79 19.64
N LEU A 218 -10.12 8.65 19.83
CA LEU A 218 -10.75 7.38 19.52
C LEU A 218 -11.78 7.00 20.60
N PRO A 219 -12.86 6.32 20.21
CA PRO A 219 -13.89 5.86 21.15
C PRO A 219 -13.34 4.77 22.09
N ILE A 220 -14.18 4.21 22.94
CA ILE A 220 -13.81 3.09 23.82
C ILE A 220 -13.21 1.92 23.03
N ALA A 221 -12.42 1.07 23.69
CA ALA A 221 -11.76 -0.08 23.09
C ALA A 221 -12.73 -0.96 22.28
N GLY A 222 -12.36 -1.27 21.03
CA GLY A 222 -13.14 -2.07 20.09
C GLY A 222 -14.32 -1.36 19.42
N ALA A 223 -14.69 -0.15 19.84
CA ALA A 223 -15.80 0.58 19.23
C ALA A 223 -15.45 1.10 17.83
N PRO A 224 -16.42 1.13 16.90
CA PRO A 224 -16.23 1.69 15.56
C PRO A 224 -16.12 3.21 15.61
N PHE A 225 -15.43 3.79 14.62
CA PHE A 225 -15.39 5.22 14.35
C PHE A 225 -15.39 5.47 12.84
N THR A 226 -15.75 6.70 12.45
CA THR A 226 -15.83 7.11 11.05
C THR A 226 -15.22 8.49 10.83
N VAL A 227 -14.70 8.71 9.63
CA VAL A 227 -14.40 10.04 9.09
C VAL A 227 -15.17 10.16 7.77
N ASP A 228 -16.21 10.97 7.77
CA ASP A 228 -17.09 11.18 6.62
C ASP A 228 -16.71 12.45 5.86
N SER A 229 -16.58 12.37 4.54
CA SER A 229 -16.18 13.50 3.71
C SER A 229 -17.16 14.66 3.78
N ALA A 230 -18.47 14.39 3.91
CA ALA A 230 -19.50 15.41 4.03
C ALA A 230 -19.40 16.15 5.36
N GLU A 231 -19.17 15.42 6.46
CA GLU A 231 -18.96 16.00 7.80
C GLU A 231 -17.67 16.82 7.86
N VAL A 232 -16.56 16.32 7.28
CA VAL A 232 -15.29 17.04 7.20
C VAL A 232 -15.49 18.35 6.45
N ARG A 233 -16.19 18.29 5.32
CA ARG A 233 -16.48 19.46 4.52
C ARG A 233 -17.31 20.49 5.28
N GLU A 234 -18.38 20.07 5.96
CA GLU A 234 -19.20 20.96 6.78
C GLU A 234 -18.38 21.56 7.94
N ARG A 235 -17.66 20.72 8.68
CA ARG A 235 -16.84 21.10 9.84
C ARG A 235 -15.81 22.18 9.52
N PHE A 236 -15.20 22.12 8.33
CA PHE A 236 -14.14 23.04 7.91
C PHE A 236 -14.59 24.07 6.86
N GLY A 237 -15.87 24.09 6.48
CA GLY A 237 -16.41 25.03 5.49
C GLY A 237 -15.76 24.89 4.11
N LEU A 238 -15.52 23.66 3.65
CA LEU A 238 -14.81 23.38 2.40
C LEU A 238 -15.76 23.38 1.19
N GLU A 239 -15.19 23.72 0.03
CA GLU A 239 -15.83 23.47 -1.27
C GLU A 239 -15.75 21.98 -1.64
N ASP A 240 -16.25 21.61 -2.81
CA ASP A 240 -16.08 20.25 -3.34
C ASP A 240 -14.58 19.92 -3.46
N PHE A 241 -14.21 18.68 -3.11
CA PHE A 241 -12.83 18.24 -3.17
C PHE A 241 -12.69 16.77 -3.58
N THR A 242 -11.56 16.47 -4.21
CA THR A 242 -11.01 15.12 -4.29
C THR A 242 -9.60 15.18 -3.73
N GLY A 243 -9.29 14.33 -2.78
CA GLY A 243 -8.13 14.55 -1.94
C GLY A 243 -7.66 13.32 -1.19
N SER A 244 -6.53 13.50 -0.52
CA SER A 244 -5.88 12.46 0.27
C SER A 244 -5.95 12.82 1.76
N LEU A 245 -6.63 12.00 2.54
CA LEU A 245 -6.60 12.07 3.99
C LEU A 245 -5.42 11.26 4.51
N PHE A 246 -4.40 11.94 5.03
CA PHE A 246 -3.35 11.33 5.83
C PHE A 246 -3.89 11.06 7.24
N ILE A 247 -3.78 9.81 7.68
CA ILE A 247 -4.22 9.33 8.99
C ILE A 247 -2.99 8.90 9.77
N HIS A 248 -2.81 9.40 11.00
CA HIS A 248 -1.81 8.93 11.94
C HIS A 248 -2.47 8.59 13.28
N ALA A 249 -2.54 7.31 13.64
CA ALA A 249 -2.95 6.88 14.96
C ALA A 249 -1.80 7.02 15.97
N VAL A 250 -1.99 7.85 17.00
CA VAL A 250 -0.99 8.16 18.03
C VAL A 250 -1.36 7.53 19.37
N ARG A 251 -0.35 7.31 20.24
CA ARG A 251 -0.50 6.69 21.57
C ARG A 251 -1.15 5.31 21.50
N ILE A 252 -0.77 4.54 20.49
CA ILE A 252 -1.32 3.22 20.18
C ILE A 252 -0.57 2.08 20.89
N LYS A 253 -1.12 0.86 20.87
CA LYS A 253 -0.44 -0.37 21.33
C LYS A 253 -0.84 -1.56 20.45
N GLY A 254 0.02 -2.58 20.40
CA GLY A 254 -0.24 -3.83 19.68
C GLY A 254 0.37 -3.88 18.28
N HIS A 255 -0.05 -2.99 17.37
CA HIS A 255 0.49 -2.92 16.01
C HIS A 255 0.39 -1.53 15.37
N ASP A 256 1.22 -1.26 14.37
CA ASP A 256 1.32 0.02 13.66
C ASP A 256 0.51 0.09 12.36
N VAL A 257 -0.30 -0.92 12.10
CA VAL A 257 -1.18 -0.95 10.91
C VAL A 257 -2.46 -0.16 11.16
N VAL A 258 -2.77 0.79 10.27
CA VAL A 258 -4.08 1.49 10.22
C VAL A 258 -4.93 0.82 9.15
N LYS A 259 -5.88 0.00 9.58
CA LYS A 259 -6.84 -0.69 8.69
C LYS A 259 -8.15 0.07 8.65
N TYR A 260 -8.74 0.21 7.47
CA TYR A 260 -10.03 0.86 7.31
C TYR A 260 -10.83 0.27 6.15
N ALA A 261 -12.15 0.36 6.25
CA ALA A 261 -13.07 0.29 5.13
C ALA A 261 -13.26 1.70 4.54
N LEU A 262 -13.43 1.78 3.22
CA LEU A 262 -13.70 3.00 2.49
C LEU A 262 -14.98 2.81 1.69
N ASP A 263 -16.02 3.47 2.14
CA ASP A 263 -17.31 3.48 1.44
C ASP A 263 -17.35 4.66 0.46
N MET A 264 -18.03 4.44 -0.65
CA MET A 264 -18.52 5.50 -1.54
C MET A 264 -20.03 5.42 -1.59
N TYR A 265 -20.69 6.55 -1.36
CA TYR A 265 -22.14 6.67 -1.36
C TYR A 265 -22.62 7.98 -2.01
N GLY A 266 -23.87 8.00 -2.46
CA GLY A 266 -24.54 9.21 -2.98
C GLY A 266 -26.03 9.18 -2.66
N GLU A 267 -26.67 10.35 -2.55
CA GLU A 267 -28.05 10.49 -2.10
C GLU A 267 -29.08 9.95 -3.12
N ASP A 268 -28.72 9.93 -4.41
CA ASP A 268 -29.52 9.36 -5.50
C ASP A 268 -29.44 7.84 -5.58
N GLY A 269 -28.59 7.23 -4.74
CA GLY A 269 -28.35 5.80 -4.69
C GLY A 269 -27.50 5.27 -5.84
N LEU A 270 -26.97 6.08 -6.75
CA LEU A 270 -26.15 5.61 -7.88
C LEU A 270 -24.71 5.28 -7.46
N ALA A 271 -24.20 5.95 -6.45
CA ALA A 271 -22.92 5.61 -5.81
C ALA A 271 -23.17 4.69 -4.62
N LEU A 272 -22.68 3.45 -4.71
CA LEU A 272 -22.78 2.47 -3.62
C LEU A 272 -21.69 1.40 -3.75
N SER A 273 -20.63 1.52 -2.98
CA SER A 273 -19.56 0.51 -2.93
C SER A 273 -18.76 0.59 -1.65
N CYS A 274 -18.06 -0.51 -1.32
CA CYS A 274 -17.14 -0.59 -0.20
C CYS A 274 -15.82 -1.20 -0.69
N SER A 275 -14.72 -0.58 -0.29
CA SER A 275 -13.35 -1.05 -0.48
C SER A 275 -12.65 -1.04 0.90
N HIS A 276 -11.40 -1.49 0.99
CA HIS A 276 -10.63 -1.43 2.24
C HIS A 276 -9.15 -1.19 2.01
N ASP A 277 -8.41 -0.94 3.09
CA ASP A 277 -6.96 -0.99 3.07
C ASP A 277 -6.34 -1.33 4.42
N ALA A 278 -5.10 -1.78 4.33
CA ALA A 278 -4.18 -2.00 5.42
C ALA A 278 -2.72 -1.67 5.04
N ASN A 279 -2.42 -1.43 3.76
CA ASN A 279 -1.05 -1.31 3.26
C ASN A 279 -0.63 0.15 3.16
N ALA A 280 0.07 0.62 4.19
CA ALA A 280 0.54 2.00 4.28
C ALA A 280 1.93 2.24 3.66
N TRP A 281 2.41 1.35 2.80
CA TRP A 281 3.72 1.48 2.16
C TRP A 281 3.61 1.57 0.63
N PRO A 282 4.32 2.52 0.00
CA PRO A 282 4.42 2.59 -1.45
C PRO A 282 5.16 1.38 -2.05
N ALA A 283 4.74 0.95 -3.23
CA ALA A 283 5.33 -0.18 -3.95
C ALA A 283 5.82 0.21 -5.34
N ASP A 284 6.66 -0.65 -5.93
CA ASP A 284 7.13 -0.48 -7.31
C ASP A 284 5.99 -0.65 -8.32
N TYR A 285 5.09 -1.61 -8.05
CA TYR A 285 4.03 -2.03 -8.96
C TYR A 285 2.74 -2.35 -8.20
N TYR A 286 1.60 -2.17 -8.87
CA TYR A 286 0.29 -2.64 -8.43
C TYR A 286 -0.41 -3.40 -9.54
N ALA A 287 -1.29 -4.32 -9.17
CA ALA A 287 -2.02 -5.20 -10.09
C ALA A 287 -3.48 -5.40 -9.65
N GLY A 288 -4.29 -6.00 -10.51
CA GLY A 288 -5.70 -6.31 -10.20
C GLY A 288 -6.69 -5.17 -10.41
N MET A 289 -6.28 -4.11 -11.09
CA MET A 289 -7.24 -3.16 -11.67
C MET A 289 -7.78 -3.76 -12.98
N PRO A 290 -9.10 -3.87 -13.16
CA PRO A 290 -9.67 -4.37 -14.40
C PRO A 290 -9.79 -3.27 -15.45
N ALA A 291 -9.77 -3.64 -16.73
CA ALA A 291 -10.33 -2.81 -17.78
C ALA A 291 -11.87 -2.75 -17.68
N GLY A 292 -12.46 -1.68 -18.23
CA GLY A 292 -13.92 -1.49 -18.23
C GLY A 292 -14.61 -2.41 -19.24
N GLU A 293 -15.87 -2.76 -18.94
CA GLU A 293 -16.80 -3.30 -19.94
C GLU A 293 -17.30 -2.19 -20.90
N ASP A 294 -18.04 -2.57 -21.93
CA ASP A 294 -18.77 -1.62 -22.77
C ASP A 294 -19.69 -0.74 -21.91
N GLY A 295 -19.61 0.57 -22.10
CA GLY A 295 -20.35 1.56 -21.30
C GLY A 295 -19.77 1.81 -19.89
N GLU A 296 -18.57 1.30 -19.57
CA GLU A 296 -17.84 1.64 -18.35
C GLU A 296 -16.66 2.59 -18.62
N GLN A 297 -16.44 3.50 -17.67
CA GLN A 297 -15.28 4.39 -17.60
C GLN A 297 -14.51 4.09 -16.32
N VAL A 298 -13.25 3.71 -16.46
CA VAL A 298 -12.35 3.42 -15.33
C VAL A 298 -11.38 4.58 -15.14
N THR A 299 -11.26 5.08 -13.91
CA THR A 299 -10.30 6.13 -13.52
C THR A 299 -9.44 5.63 -12.36
N LEU A 300 -8.13 5.62 -12.54
CA LEU A 300 -7.16 5.34 -11.48
C LEU A 300 -6.92 6.62 -10.67
N PHE A 301 -7.14 6.58 -9.36
CA PHE A 301 -6.76 7.64 -8.43
C PHE A 301 -5.40 7.32 -7.80
N VAL A 302 -4.42 8.18 -8.11
CA VAL A 302 -3.09 8.18 -7.52
C VAL A 302 -3.04 9.22 -6.39
N GLN A 303 -2.62 8.79 -5.21
CA GLN A 303 -2.45 9.62 -4.02
C GLN A 303 -0.97 9.72 -3.70
N ASN A 304 -0.29 10.76 -4.17
CA ASN A 304 1.15 10.93 -3.89
C ASN A 304 1.36 10.89 -2.38
N SER A 305 2.14 9.93 -1.90
CA SER A 305 2.27 9.66 -0.47
C SER A 305 3.47 10.37 0.14
N HIS A 306 4.13 11.24 -0.62
CA HIS A 306 5.40 11.86 -0.27
C HIS A 306 5.37 13.39 -0.32
N PRO A 307 6.25 14.06 0.43
CA PRO A 307 6.46 15.51 0.39
C PRO A 307 7.32 15.97 -0.81
N MET A 308 7.41 15.16 -1.86
CA MET A 308 8.11 15.45 -3.11
C MET A 308 7.18 15.19 -4.29
N PRO A 309 7.35 15.87 -5.43
CA PRO A 309 6.54 15.59 -6.61
C PRO A 309 6.84 14.19 -7.16
N ILE A 310 5.83 13.56 -7.76
CA ILE A 310 6.02 12.43 -8.68
C ILE A 310 6.40 13.03 -10.04
N PRO A 311 7.62 12.79 -10.56
CA PRO A 311 8.04 13.37 -11.82
C PRO A 311 7.19 12.90 -13.00
N PRO A 312 7.09 13.71 -14.08
CA PRO A 312 6.59 13.28 -15.38
C PRO A 312 7.07 11.89 -15.80
N ARG A 313 6.22 11.13 -16.49
CA ARG A 313 6.55 9.82 -17.07
C ARG A 313 7.09 8.81 -16.05
N THR A 314 6.56 8.85 -14.84
CA THR A 314 6.90 7.92 -13.76
C THR A 314 5.78 6.96 -13.41
N VAL A 315 4.53 7.42 -13.46
CA VAL A 315 3.36 6.55 -13.35
C VAL A 315 3.04 6.00 -14.74
N GLY A 316 2.87 4.69 -14.84
CA GLY A 316 2.57 4.02 -16.11
C GLY A 316 1.51 2.94 -15.96
N LEU A 317 0.84 2.63 -17.07
CA LEU A 317 -0.12 1.53 -17.17
C LEU A 317 0.26 0.60 -18.31
N ASN A 318 0.09 -0.70 -18.11
CA ASN A 318 0.19 -1.70 -19.16
C ASN A 318 -0.87 -2.79 -18.97
N ILE A 319 -1.26 -3.44 -20.07
CA ILE A 319 -1.95 -4.72 -19.97
C ILE A 319 -1.03 -5.69 -19.23
N MET A 320 -1.59 -6.44 -18.28
CA MET A 320 -0.86 -7.43 -17.49
C MET A 320 -0.03 -8.34 -18.41
N GLY A 321 1.26 -8.51 -18.11
CA GLY A 321 2.18 -9.33 -18.90
C GLY A 321 2.64 -8.73 -20.25
N ALA A 322 2.14 -7.56 -20.66
CA ALA A 322 2.69 -6.82 -21.80
C ALA A 322 4.03 -6.14 -21.47
N GLN A 323 4.85 -5.89 -22.48
CA GLN A 323 6.14 -5.21 -22.32
C GLN A 323 6.04 -3.68 -22.46
N ASP A 324 5.06 -3.21 -23.23
CA ASP A 324 4.89 -1.79 -23.51
C ASP A 324 4.14 -1.11 -22.37
N VAL A 325 4.73 -0.03 -21.84
CA VAL A 325 4.14 0.80 -20.79
C VAL A 325 3.70 2.13 -21.39
N SER A 326 2.42 2.48 -21.22
CA SER A 326 1.91 3.83 -21.50
C SER A 326 2.13 4.71 -20.28
N TRP A 327 2.78 5.86 -20.47
CA TRP A 327 3.22 6.73 -19.37
C TRP A 327 2.29 7.93 -19.18
N TYR A 328 1.97 8.24 -17.94
CA TYR A 328 1.34 9.50 -17.58
C TYR A 328 2.35 10.64 -17.71
N GLU A 329 2.02 11.67 -18.50
CA GLU A 329 2.98 12.69 -18.92
C GLU A 329 3.20 13.78 -17.87
N ASP A 330 2.23 14.04 -17.00
CA ASP A 330 2.31 15.19 -16.08
C ASP A 330 2.95 14.83 -14.74
N GLU A 331 3.48 15.86 -14.08
CA GLU A 331 3.89 15.80 -12.68
C GLU A 331 2.67 15.68 -11.75
N ILE A 332 2.82 14.94 -10.64
CA ILE A 332 1.84 14.93 -9.54
C ILE A 332 2.49 15.60 -8.32
N PRO A 333 1.91 16.69 -7.78
CA PRO A 333 2.56 17.48 -6.73
C PRO A 333 2.70 16.70 -5.41
N PRO A 334 3.58 17.14 -4.48
CA PRO A 334 3.69 16.58 -3.13
C PRO A 334 2.32 16.42 -2.46
N PHE A 335 2.01 15.25 -1.91
CA PHE A 335 0.70 14.92 -1.31
C PHE A 335 -0.54 15.10 -2.21
N GLY A 336 -0.34 15.44 -3.50
CA GLY A 336 -1.41 15.67 -4.45
C GLY A 336 -2.15 14.40 -4.85
N THR A 337 -3.39 14.58 -5.27
CA THR A 337 -4.27 13.50 -5.75
C THR A 337 -4.55 13.70 -7.23
N ARG A 338 -4.41 12.63 -8.03
CA ARG A 338 -4.65 12.68 -9.48
C ARG A 338 -5.53 11.54 -9.93
N GLY A 339 -6.65 11.87 -10.58
CA GLY A 339 -7.43 10.92 -11.38
C GLY A 339 -6.82 10.78 -12.79
N ILE A 340 -6.53 9.55 -13.20
CA ILE A 340 -5.99 9.17 -14.50
C ILE A 340 -7.01 8.27 -15.20
N PRO A 341 -7.74 8.77 -16.22
CA PRO A 341 -8.67 7.95 -16.98
C PRO A 341 -7.93 6.83 -17.72
N LEU A 342 -8.35 5.58 -17.56
CA LEU A 342 -7.68 4.42 -18.17
C LEU A 342 -7.57 4.58 -19.70
N LYS A 343 -8.66 5.02 -20.34
CA LYS A 343 -8.72 5.22 -21.80
C LYS A 343 -7.73 6.27 -22.33
N SER A 344 -7.20 7.14 -21.47
CA SER A 344 -6.17 8.12 -21.88
C SER A 344 -4.80 7.48 -22.12
N LEU A 345 -4.53 6.33 -21.51
CA LEU A 345 -3.25 5.61 -21.62
C LEU A 345 -3.40 4.28 -22.36
N LEU A 346 -4.54 3.60 -22.20
CA LEU A 346 -4.84 2.30 -22.79
C LEU A 346 -6.24 2.33 -23.44
N PRO A 347 -6.41 2.99 -24.60
CA PRO A 347 -7.72 3.19 -25.23
C PRO A 347 -8.39 1.90 -25.70
N ASP A 348 -7.59 0.88 -26.03
CA ASP A 348 -8.06 -0.40 -26.56
C ASP A 348 -8.28 -1.47 -25.47
N ALA A 349 -7.93 -1.16 -24.22
CA ALA A 349 -8.12 -2.07 -23.10
C ALA A 349 -9.61 -2.29 -22.83
N LYS A 350 -10.02 -3.54 -22.72
CA LYS A 350 -11.42 -3.92 -22.49
C LYS A 350 -11.49 -5.12 -21.55
N TRP A 351 -12.56 -5.22 -20.78
CA TRP A 351 -12.82 -6.42 -20.01
C TRP A 351 -12.72 -7.69 -20.88
N PRO A 352 -12.04 -8.76 -20.43
CA PRO A 352 -11.48 -9.00 -19.09
C PRO A 352 -10.01 -8.61 -18.88
N ASP A 353 -9.43 -7.76 -19.72
CA ASP A 353 -8.04 -7.32 -19.55
C ASP A 353 -7.77 -6.83 -18.13
N GLN A 354 -6.64 -7.26 -17.57
CA GLN A 354 -6.14 -6.80 -16.28
C GLN A 354 -5.00 -5.81 -16.49
N ILE A 355 -4.93 -4.78 -15.64
CA ILE A 355 -3.98 -3.68 -15.76
C ILE A 355 -2.94 -3.78 -14.64
N GLU A 356 -1.68 -3.68 -15.04
CA GLU A 356 -0.51 -3.49 -14.17
C GLU A 356 -0.20 -1.99 -14.12
N VAL A 357 0.05 -1.47 -12.92
CA VAL A 357 0.37 -0.08 -12.63
C VAL A 357 1.83 0.00 -12.23
N VAL A 358 2.62 0.76 -13.00
CA VAL A 358 3.99 1.13 -12.64
C VAL A 358 3.94 2.36 -11.74
N ALA A 359 4.42 2.22 -10.51
CA ALA A 359 4.25 3.23 -9.46
C ALA A 359 5.57 3.79 -8.93
N GLY A 360 6.67 3.05 -9.02
CA GLY A 360 8.01 3.53 -8.66
C GLY A 360 8.19 3.93 -7.19
N ARG A 361 7.37 3.40 -6.28
CA ARG A 361 7.36 3.68 -4.82
C ARG A 361 6.93 5.10 -4.43
N TYR A 362 6.11 5.77 -5.23
CA TYR A 362 5.64 7.13 -4.91
C TYR A 362 4.35 7.22 -4.11
N PHE A 363 3.48 6.22 -4.21
CA PHE A 363 2.16 6.23 -3.59
C PHE A 363 1.83 4.90 -2.96
N VAL A 364 1.07 4.89 -1.87
CA VAL A 364 0.43 3.69 -1.31
C VAL A 364 -0.66 3.18 -2.24
N ARG A 365 -1.36 2.10 -1.85
CA ARG A 365 -2.34 1.41 -2.69
C ARG A 365 -3.30 2.37 -3.42
N PRO A 366 -3.24 2.47 -4.77
CA PRO A 366 -4.12 3.37 -5.50
C PRO A 366 -5.53 2.79 -5.57
N ARG A 367 -6.51 3.68 -5.77
CA ARG A 367 -7.91 3.31 -5.96
C ARG A 367 -8.28 3.43 -7.43
N TYR A 368 -9.32 2.72 -7.84
CA TYR A 368 -9.95 3.00 -9.12
C TYR A 368 -11.45 3.16 -8.91
N GLU A 369 -12.02 4.13 -9.61
CA GLU A 369 -13.46 4.32 -9.72
C GLU A 369 -13.92 3.82 -11.09
N VAL A 370 -15.06 3.12 -11.10
CA VAL A 370 -15.74 2.76 -12.33
C VAL A 370 -17.11 3.42 -12.36
N ILE A 371 -17.39 4.13 -13.45
CA ILE A 371 -18.68 4.78 -13.70
C ILE A 371 -19.31 4.10 -14.92
N ARG A 372 -20.57 3.68 -14.79
CA ARG A 372 -21.39 3.17 -15.89
C ARG A 372 -22.13 4.31 -16.58
N ASP A 373 -22.47 4.14 -17.85
CA ASP A 373 -23.30 5.08 -18.61
C ASP A 373 -24.67 5.34 -17.95
N SER A 374 -25.20 4.35 -17.23
CA SER A 374 -26.43 4.47 -16.42
C SER A 374 -26.24 5.25 -15.10
N GLY A 375 -25.02 5.72 -14.83
CA GLY A 375 -24.68 6.57 -13.70
C GLY A 375 -24.17 5.83 -12.46
N GLN A 376 -24.36 4.50 -12.36
CA GLN A 376 -23.88 3.72 -11.22
C GLN A 376 -22.35 3.82 -11.09
N ARG A 377 -21.89 3.96 -9.84
CA ARG A 377 -20.48 4.13 -9.50
C ARG A 377 -20.04 3.13 -8.46
N ARG A 378 -18.79 2.72 -8.58
CA ARG A 378 -18.11 1.91 -7.58
C ARG A 378 -16.66 2.32 -7.44
N LEU A 379 -16.12 2.11 -6.25
CA LEU A 379 -14.72 2.26 -5.92
C LEU A 379 -14.14 0.92 -5.49
N ALA A 380 -12.95 0.61 -5.97
CA ALA A 380 -12.14 -0.51 -5.52
C ALA A 380 -10.66 -0.12 -5.56
N HIS A 381 -9.75 -1.09 -5.39
CA HIS A 381 -8.32 -0.82 -5.29
C HIS A 381 -7.49 -1.81 -6.10
N ALA A 382 -6.36 -1.34 -6.61
CA ALA A 382 -5.31 -2.26 -7.07
C ALA A 382 -4.60 -2.85 -5.84
N ASN A 383 -3.92 -3.99 -5.97
CA ASN A 383 -3.14 -4.60 -4.90
C ASN A 383 -1.64 -4.47 -5.18
N VAL A 384 -0.83 -4.50 -4.11
CA VAL A 384 0.63 -4.50 -4.24
C VAL A 384 1.06 -5.74 -5.01
N GLU A 385 1.71 -5.53 -6.15
CA GLU A 385 2.36 -6.59 -6.87
C GLU A 385 3.74 -6.85 -6.24
N ARG A 386 4.00 -8.12 -5.91
CA ARG A 386 5.17 -8.52 -5.13
C ARG A 386 6.38 -8.70 -6.03
N THR A 387 7.46 -7.99 -5.73
CA THR A 387 8.76 -8.14 -6.43
C THR A 387 9.71 -9.09 -5.70
N ASP A 388 9.39 -9.43 -4.46
CA ASP A 388 10.19 -10.24 -3.56
C ASP A 388 9.79 -11.72 -3.54
N LEU A 389 8.62 -12.05 -4.09
CA LEU A 389 8.23 -13.44 -4.27
C LEU A 389 9.11 -14.12 -5.32
N LYS A 390 9.27 -15.42 -5.15
CA LYS A 390 10.00 -16.30 -6.06
C LYS A 390 9.21 -17.61 -6.20
N PRO A 391 9.27 -18.28 -7.36
CA PRO A 391 8.85 -19.66 -7.51
C PRO A 391 9.37 -20.56 -6.38
N ASN A 392 8.50 -21.41 -5.88
CA ASN A 392 8.77 -22.28 -4.75
C ASN A 392 8.36 -23.72 -5.08
N PRO A 393 9.31 -24.56 -5.51
CA PRO A 393 9.03 -25.91 -6.00
C PRO A 393 8.45 -26.84 -4.92
N GLU A 394 8.59 -26.50 -3.63
CA GLU A 394 8.02 -27.29 -2.55
C GLU A 394 6.50 -27.18 -2.46
N ILE A 395 5.88 -26.15 -3.05
CA ILE A 395 4.42 -25.96 -3.03
C ILE A 395 3.70 -27.15 -3.66
N ALA A 396 4.23 -27.71 -4.76
CA ALA A 396 3.67 -28.88 -5.42
C ALA A 396 3.62 -30.12 -4.52
N LYS A 397 4.45 -30.17 -3.46
CA LYS A 397 4.53 -31.31 -2.53
C LYS A 397 3.68 -31.11 -1.27
N LEU A 398 3.18 -29.89 -1.01
CA LEU A 398 2.47 -29.55 0.22
C LEU A 398 1.21 -30.38 0.42
N GLY A 399 0.53 -30.79 -0.65
CA GLY A 399 -0.76 -31.46 -0.54
C GLY A 399 -0.73 -32.76 0.27
N LYS A 400 0.43 -33.44 0.34
CA LYS A 400 0.64 -34.61 1.20
C LYS A 400 0.43 -34.32 2.70
N HIS A 401 0.75 -33.11 3.13
CA HIS A 401 0.76 -32.71 4.53
C HIS A 401 -0.30 -31.66 4.87
N MET A 402 -0.69 -30.83 3.90
CA MET A 402 -1.56 -29.66 4.10
C MET A 402 -2.83 -29.70 3.24
N GLY A 403 -3.18 -30.86 2.67
CA GLY A 403 -4.42 -31.04 1.91
C GLY A 403 -4.42 -30.22 0.61
N LYS A 404 -5.28 -29.20 0.54
CA LYS A 404 -5.36 -28.31 -0.64
C LYS A 404 -4.20 -27.30 -0.71
N GLY A 405 -3.44 -27.12 0.38
CA GLY A 405 -2.37 -26.12 0.44
C GLY A 405 -2.94 -24.70 0.42
N TYR A 406 -2.45 -23.86 -0.50
CA TYR A 406 -2.93 -22.50 -0.69
C TYR A 406 -4.32 -22.51 -1.35
N ILE A 407 -5.27 -21.84 -0.71
CA ILE A 407 -6.65 -21.69 -1.18
C ILE A 407 -6.92 -20.21 -1.36
N MET A 408 -7.43 -19.80 -2.53
CA MET A 408 -7.98 -18.47 -2.73
C MET A 408 -9.50 -18.60 -2.91
N PRO A 409 -10.30 -18.35 -1.87
CA PRO A 409 -11.75 -18.48 -1.94
C PRO A 409 -12.43 -17.15 -2.29
N LEU A 410 -13.45 -17.20 -3.15
CA LEU A 410 -14.37 -16.09 -3.40
C LEU A 410 -15.82 -16.59 -3.27
N PRO A 411 -16.72 -15.82 -2.63
CA PRO A 411 -18.09 -16.27 -2.43
C PRO A 411 -18.84 -16.39 -3.76
N ILE A 412 -19.82 -17.29 -3.80
CA ILE A 412 -20.93 -17.24 -4.75
C ILE A 412 -22.11 -16.71 -3.93
N LEU A 413 -22.47 -15.45 -4.16
CA LEU A 413 -23.64 -14.84 -3.53
C LEU A 413 -24.94 -15.52 -4.02
N PRO A 414 -26.10 -15.32 -3.34
CA PRO A 414 -27.38 -15.90 -3.77
C PRO A 414 -27.64 -15.64 -5.25
N ARG A 415 -27.62 -16.70 -6.06
CA ARG A 415 -27.62 -16.62 -7.52
C ARG A 415 -28.91 -16.05 -8.10
N ASP A 416 -30.01 -16.13 -7.37
CA ASP A 416 -31.28 -15.49 -7.73
C ASP A 416 -31.19 -13.95 -7.67
N LYS A 417 -30.26 -13.42 -6.86
CA LYS A 417 -30.09 -11.97 -6.61
C LYS A 417 -28.84 -11.39 -7.21
N PHE A 418 -27.80 -12.20 -7.42
CA PHE A 418 -26.49 -11.72 -7.84
C PHE A 418 -25.96 -12.47 -9.06
N THR A 419 -25.23 -11.75 -9.90
CA THR A 419 -24.31 -12.31 -10.89
C THR A 419 -22.90 -12.26 -10.31
N THR A 420 -22.12 -13.33 -10.51
CA THR A 420 -20.75 -13.45 -9.99
C THR A 420 -19.81 -13.83 -11.13
N VAL A 421 -18.74 -13.04 -11.29
CA VAL A 421 -17.65 -13.32 -12.23
C VAL A 421 -16.32 -13.19 -11.49
N MET A 422 -15.37 -14.07 -11.78
CA MET A 422 -14.06 -14.08 -11.14
C MET A 422 -12.94 -14.20 -12.17
N ILE A 423 -11.79 -13.58 -11.93
CA ILE A 423 -10.61 -13.65 -12.80
C ILE A 423 -9.36 -13.86 -11.95
N PRO A 424 -8.61 -14.96 -12.13
CA PRO A 424 -7.27 -15.11 -11.55
C PRO A 424 -6.33 -13.97 -11.95
N THR A 425 -5.64 -13.42 -10.96
CA THR A 425 -4.79 -12.24 -11.15
C THR A 425 -3.33 -12.62 -10.82
N PRO A 426 -2.41 -12.48 -11.79
CA PRO A 426 -0.99 -12.57 -11.51
C PRO A 426 -0.54 -11.43 -10.59
N MET A 427 0.20 -11.75 -9.52
CA MET A 427 0.57 -10.80 -8.47
C MET A 427 2.06 -10.76 -8.15
N ALA A 428 2.89 -11.34 -9.01
CA ALA A 428 4.34 -11.17 -9.01
C ALA A 428 4.87 -11.13 -10.44
N ARG A 429 5.84 -10.27 -10.73
CA ARG A 429 6.33 -10.07 -12.13
C ARG A 429 7.10 -11.27 -12.69
N ASP A 430 7.61 -12.15 -11.84
CA ASP A 430 8.23 -13.41 -12.23
C ASP A 430 7.22 -14.57 -12.40
N GLU A 431 5.95 -14.32 -12.12
CA GLU A 431 4.86 -15.23 -12.37
C GLU A 431 4.42 -15.12 -13.84
N HIS A 432 5.12 -15.84 -14.71
CA HIS A 432 4.84 -15.83 -16.15
C HIS A 432 3.61 -16.67 -16.54
N GLU A 433 3.17 -17.55 -15.64
CA GLU A 433 1.99 -18.38 -15.81
C GLU A 433 1.39 -18.78 -14.45
N LEU A 434 0.10 -19.10 -14.48
CA LEU A 434 -0.71 -19.47 -13.34
C LEU A 434 -1.27 -20.89 -13.54
N PRO A 435 -0.62 -21.95 -13.01
CA PRO A 435 -1.14 -23.32 -13.08
C PRO A 435 -2.29 -23.47 -12.10
N LEU A 436 -3.53 -23.33 -12.57
CA LEU A 436 -4.71 -23.23 -11.71
C LEU A 436 -5.84 -24.18 -12.09
N ARG A 437 -6.64 -24.49 -11.08
CA ARG A 437 -8.00 -25.03 -11.22
C ARG A 437 -8.95 -24.26 -10.31
N ALA A 438 -10.22 -24.23 -10.68
CA ALA A 438 -11.31 -23.71 -9.87
C ALA A 438 -12.19 -24.86 -9.37
N GLU A 439 -12.54 -24.87 -8.09
CA GLU A 439 -13.54 -25.78 -7.52
C GLU A 439 -14.77 -24.99 -7.06
N MET A 440 -15.95 -25.36 -7.55
CA MET A 440 -17.23 -24.82 -7.08
C MET A 440 -17.72 -25.64 -5.88
N ILE A 441 -18.03 -24.97 -4.78
CA ILE A 441 -18.40 -25.58 -3.52
C ILE A 441 -19.74 -25.00 -3.07
N ASP A 442 -20.69 -25.88 -2.75
CA ASP A 442 -21.98 -25.50 -2.17
C ASP A 442 -21.80 -25.01 -0.73
N ALA A 443 -22.74 -24.19 -0.23
CA ALA A 443 -22.70 -23.69 1.15
C ALA A 443 -22.60 -24.78 2.23
N ASN A 444 -23.00 -26.02 1.93
CA ASN A 444 -22.84 -27.16 2.83
C ASN A 444 -21.42 -27.80 2.83
N GLY A 445 -20.49 -27.27 2.02
CA GLY A 445 -19.12 -27.76 1.87
C GLY A 445 -18.91 -28.83 0.78
N THR A 446 -19.96 -29.24 0.07
CA THR A 446 -19.86 -30.23 -1.01
C THR A 446 -19.23 -29.61 -2.25
N VAL A 447 -18.18 -30.23 -2.78
CA VAL A 447 -17.62 -29.87 -4.10
C VAL A 447 -18.63 -30.29 -5.18
N ILE A 448 -19.15 -29.32 -5.92
CA ILE A 448 -20.14 -29.52 -6.98
C ILE A 448 -19.46 -29.77 -8.32
N ALA A 449 -18.40 -29.02 -8.63
CA ALA A 449 -17.67 -29.14 -9.88
C ALA A 449 -16.21 -28.70 -9.72
N SER A 450 -15.34 -29.17 -10.61
CA SER A 450 -13.94 -28.75 -10.70
C SER A 450 -13.61 -28.47 -12.16
N LYS A 451 -13.13 -27.26 -12.43
CA LYS A 451 -12.73 -26.79 -13.77
C LYS A 451 -11.22 -26.57 -13.80
N TYR A 452 -10.53 -27.31 -14.66
CA TYR A 452 -9.11 -27.07 -14.91
C TYR A 452 -8.97 -25.81 -15.78
N LEU A 453 -8.15 -24.85 -15.34
CA LEU A 453 -7.94 -23.59 -16.06
C LEU A 453 -6.65 -23.60 -16.88
N GLY A 454 -5.81 -24.61 -16.73
CA GLY A 454 -4.53 -24.70 -17.42
C GLY A 454 -3.42 -23.95 -16.71
N ARG A 455 -2.30 -23.81 -17.43
CA ARG A 455 -1.22 -22.86 -17.13
C ARG A 455 -1.55 -21.54 -17.81
N ILE A 456 -2.33 -20.71 -17.14
CA ILE A 456 -2.81 -19.44 -17.70
C ILE A 456 -1.60 -18.52 -17.90
N PRO A 457 -1.22 -18.14 -19.13
CA PRO A 457 -0.12 -17.18 -19.32
C PRO A 457 -0.43 -15.87 -18.61
N ARG A 458 0.58 -15.18 -18.06
CA ARG A 458 0.40 -13.89 -17.34
C ARG A 458 -0.39 -12.86 -18.15
N ARG A 459 -0.27 -12.89 -19.48
CA ARG A 459 -0.95 -11.97 -20.39
C ARG A 459 -2.44 -12.28 -20.58
N ASP A 460 -2.83 -13.53 -20.36
CA ASP A 460 -4.18 -13.99 -20.64
C ASP A 460 -5.04 -13.84 -19.38
N SER A 461 -6.24 -13.30 -19.55
CA SER A 461 -7.23 -13.20 -18.48
C SER A 461 -8.35 -14.20 -18.74
N VAL A 462 -8.54 -15.13 -17.82
CA VAL A 462 -9.54 -16.20 -17.94
C VAL A 462 -10.68 -15.95 -16.98
N GLU A 463 -11.85 -15.65 -17.54
CA GLU A 463 -13.06 -15.45 -16.76
C GLU A 463 -13.65 -16.78 -16.27
N VAL A 464 -14.06 -16.78 -15.01
CA VAL A 464 -14.92 -17.79 -14.40
C VAL A 464 -16.26 -17.13 -14.08
N ASP A 465 -17.14 -17.13 -15.08
CA ASP A 465 -18.56 -16.73 -14.93
C ASP A 465 -19.36 -17.89 -14.34
N ILE A 466 -19.94 -17.67 -13.16
CA ILE A 466 -20.65 -18.71 -12.41
C ILE A 466 -21.94 -19.15 -13.11
N GLU A 467 -22.66 -18.22 -13.75
CA GLU A 467 -23.92 -18.54 -14.43
C GLU A 467 -23.66 -19.35 -15.70
N ASN A 468 -22.62 -18.98 -16.46
CA ASN A 468 -22.19 -19.75 -17.63
C ASN A 468 -21.69 -21.14 -17.20
N TRP A 469 -20.86 -21.22 -16.16
CA TRP A 469 -20.35 -22.51 -15.68
C TRP A 469 -21.48 -23.46 -15.25
N VAL A 470 -22.45 -22.96 -14.47
CA VAL A 470 -23.61 -23.75 -14.06
C VAL A 470 -24.44 -24.21 -15.27
N LYS A 471 -24.66 -23.33 -16.24
CA LYS A 471 -25.45 -23.63 -17.44
C LYS A 471 -24.76 -24.66 -18.34
N ASP A 472 -23.48 -24.44 -18.64
CA ASP A 472 -22.72 -25.24 -19.62
C ASP A 472 -22.49 -26.67 -19.11
N GLU A 473 -22.29 -26.84 -17.81
CA GLU A 473 -22.09 -28.15 -17.19
C GLU A 473 -23.38 -28.73 -16.58
N ALA A 474 -24.54 -28.07 -16.78
CA ALA A 474 -25.84 -28.46 -16.22
C ALA A 474 -25.80 -28.74 -14.71
N LEU A 475 -25.04 -27.93 -13.97
CA LEU A 475 -24.79 -28.10 -12.55
C LEU A 475 -26.00 -27.68 -11.72
N LYS A 476 -26.08 -28.21 -10.50
CA LYS A 476 -26.99 -27.73 -9.47
C LYS A 476 -26.16 -27.29 -8.27
N LEU A 477 -26.44 -26.09 -7.78
CA LEU A 477 -25.93 -25.57 -6.51
C LEU A 477 -27.12 -25.61 -5.52
N PRO A 478 -27.32 -26.70 -4.75
CA PRO A 478 -28.55 -26.92 -3.99
C PRO A 478 -28.91 -25.79 -3.03
N SER A 479 -27.91 -25.18 -2.39
CA SER A 479 -28.12 -24.07 -1.48
C SER A 479 -28.42 -22.75 -2.20
N GLY A 480 -28.16 -22.67 -3.51
CA GLY A 480 -28.30 -21.43 -4.31
C GLY A 480 -27.18 -20.41 -4.11
N TYR A 481 -26.22 -20.71 -3.23
CA TYR A 481 -25.03 -19.92 -2.91
C TYR A 481 -23.91 -20.86 -2.41
N GLY A 482 -22.69 -20.35 -2.29
CA GLY A 482 -21.51 -21.15 -1.93
C GLY A 482 -20.23 -20.35 -2.11
N HIS A 483 -19.18 -20.97 -2.63
CA HIS A 483 -17.94 -20.29 -3.00
C HIS A 483 -17.19 -21.03 -4.12
N VAL A 484 -16.24 -20.34 -4.75
CA VAL A 484 -15.24 -20.93 -5.62
C VAL A 484 -13.89 -20.86 -4.93
N GLU A 485 -13.14 -21.96 -4.97
CA GLU A 485 -11.74 -22.00 -4.57
C GLU A 485 -10.85 -22.08 -5.80
N PHE A 486 -9.93 -21.12 -5.95
CA PHE A 486 -8.81 -21.26 -6.86
C PHE A 486 -7.65 -21.92 -6.14
N LEU A 487 -7.10 -22.95 -6.78
CA LEU A 487 -6.07 -23.83 -6.24
C LEU A 487 -4.99 -24.02 -7.29
N TYR A 488 -3.75 -24.20 -6.84
CA TYR A 488 -2.68 -24.64 -7.73
C TYR A 488 -2.99 -26.03 -8.32
N ASP A 489 -2.72 -26.21 -9.62
CA ASP A 489 -2.84 -27.48 -10.33
C ASP A 489 -1.66 -27.70 -11.27
N PHE A 490 -0.63 -28.39 -10.76
CA PHE A 490 0.64 -28.61 -11.45
C PHE A 490 0.64 -29.82 -12.39
N ARG A 491 -0.53 -30.35 -12.80
CA ARG A 491 -0.62 -31.56 -13.64
C ARG A 491 0.11 -31.44 -14.99
N GLU A 492 0.24 -30.22 -15.52
CA GLU A 492 1.00 -29.89 -16.75
C GLU A 492 2.31 -29.12 -16.45
N GLY A 493 2.79 -29.22 -15.20
CA GLY A 493 3.92 -28.44 -14.70
C GLY A 493 3.54 -27.00 -14.35
N GLY A 494 4.52 -26.11 -14.46
CA GLY A 494 4.43 -24.71 -14.03
C GLY A 494 4.88 -24.51 -12.59
N ASP A 495 4.96 -23.24 -12.19
CA ASP A 495 5.50 -22.83 -10.90
C ASP A 495 4.42 -22.17 -10.03
N GLY A 496 4.64 -22.19 -8.71
CA GLY A 496 3.81 -21.46 -7.74
C GLY A 496 4.68 -20.72 -6.75
N ASN A 497 4.24 -19.54 -6.32
CA ASN A 497 4.94 -18.71 -5.33
C ASN A 497 4.18 -18.60 -4.00
N GLY A 498 2.99 -19.24 -3.90
CA GLY A 498 2.13 -19.21 -2.72
C GLY A 498 1.15 -18.04 -2.69
N TRP A 499 1.04 -17.26 -3.77
CA TRP A 499 0.32 -15.99 -3.77
C TRP A 499 -0.77 -15.92 -4.85
N ILE A 500 -1.61 -16.97 -4.95
CA ILE A 500 -2.75 -16.95 -5.89
C ILE A 500 -3.68 -15.79 -5.52
N HIS A 501 -4.05 -14.96 -6.48
CA HIS A 501 -5.06 -13.92 -6.31
C HIS A 501 -6.15 -14.05 -7.36
N ALA A 502 -7.30 -13.47 -7.08
CA ALA A 502 -8.28 -13.17 -8.11
C ALA A 502 -9.07 -11.93 -7.78
N LEU A 503 -9.53 -11.27 -8.84
CA LEU A 503 -10.60 -10.29 -8.79
C LEU A 503 -11.95 -11.00 -8.82
N GLY A 504 -12.81 -10.71 -7.85
CA GLY A 504 -14.21 -11.10 -7.81
C GLY A 504 -15.11 -9.89 -8.07
N ARG A 505 -16.08 -10.05 -8.97
CA ARG A 505 -17.07 -9.05 -9.35
C ARG A 505 -18.47 -9.56 -9.05
N PHE A 506 -19.20 -8.79 -8.26
CA PHE A 506 -20.53 -9.14 -7.76
C PHE A 506 -21.54 -8.07 -8.15
N GLU A 507 -22.53 -8.43 -8.95
CA GLU A 507 -23.56 -7.50 -9.41
C GLU A 507 -24.93 -7.88 -8.89
N GLN A 508 -25.61 -6.94 -8.22
CA GLN A 508 -26.98 -7.13 -7.75
C GLN A 508 -27.96 -6.94 -8.91
N LYS A 509 -28.69 -8.00 -9.26
CA LYS A 509 -29.58 -8.04 -10.44
C LYS A 509 -30.70 -6.99 -10.41
N SER A 510 -31.20 -6.63 -9.23
CA SER A 510 -32.33 -5.70 -9.10
C SER A 510 -31.97 -4.23 -9.27
N SER A 511 -30.72 -3.85 -8.96
CA SER A 511 -30.28 -2.46 -8.93
C SER A 511 -29.19 -2.14 -9.96
N GLY A 512 -28.47 -3.17 -10.43
CA GLY A 512 -27.27 -3.00 -11.25
C GLY A 512 -26.05 -2.51 -10.47
N HIS A 513 -26.11 -2.43 -9.13
CA HIS A 513 -24.93 -2.12 -8.33
C HIS A 513 -23.93 -3.26 -8.36
N ARG A 514 -22.66 -2.89 -8.44
CA ARG A 514 -21.54 -3.82 -8.57
C ARG A 514 -20.47 -3.52 -7.55
N ALA A 515 -19.98 -4.55 -6.88
CA ALA A 515 -18.80 -4.50 -6.02
C ALA A 515 -17.68 -5.33 -6.63
N GLU A 516 -16.45 -4.87 -6.45
CA GLU A 516 -15.23 -5.56 -6.87
C GLU A 516 -14.34 -5.74 -5.65
N THR A 517 -13.80 -6.93 -5.49
CA THR A 517 -12.84 -7.26 -4.43
C THR A 517 -11.70 -8.06 -5.04
N ILE A 518 -10.51 -7.90 -4.49
CA ILE A 518 -9.35 -8.70 -4.88
C ILE A 518 -8.65 -9.19 -3.63
N PHE A 519 -8.46 -10.51 -3.55
CA PHE A 519 -7.96 -11.18 -2.36
C PHE A 519 -6.89 -12.22 -2.71
N GLY A 520 -6.07 -12.55 -1.72
CA GLY A 520 -4.96 -13.48 -1.84
C GLY A 520 -5.21 -14.83 -1.17
N ALA A 521 -4.50 -15.85 -1.63
CA ALA A 521 -4.55 -17.17 -1.04
C ALA A 521 -3.88 -17.22 0.33
N HIS A 522 -4.39 -18.10 1.17
CA HIS A 522 -3.73 -18.54 2.41
C HIS A 522 -3.88 -20.06 2.55
N ILE A 523 -3.14 -20.64 3.48
CA ILE A 523 -3.42 -22.00 3.97
C ILE A 523 -4.31 -21.82 5.20
N TYR A 524 -5.47 -22.48 5.21
CA TYR A 524 -6.45 -22.31 6.29
C TYR A 524 -6.51 -23.54 7.18
N ASN A 525 -6.73 -23.31 8.48
CA ASN A 525 -7.18 -24.32 9.44
C ASN A 525 -6.29 -25.58 9.55
N THR A 526 -4.96 -25.42 9.52
CA THR A 526 -3.99 -26.52 9.71
C THR A 526 -3.29 -26.43 11.07
N ALA A 527 -2.99 -27.58 11.67
CA ALA A 527 -2.11 -27.65 12.85
C ALA A 527 -0.61 -27.59 12.47
N LEU A 528 -0.30 -27.87 11.20
CA LEU A 528 1.04 -27.73 10.64
C LEU A 528 1.23 -26.32 10.11
N ILE A 529 2.45 -25.81 10.26
CA ILE A 529 2.86 -24.52 9.71
C ILE A 529 3.73 -24.73 8.47
N TYR A 530 3.61 -23.82 7.51
CA TYR A 530 4.51 -23.73 6.37
C TYR A 530 4.90 -22.28 6.17
N LYS A 531 6.15 -21.95 6.52
CA LYS A 531 6.64 -20.56 6.56
C LYS A 531 5.72 -19.71 7.44
N ASP A 532 5.02 -18.74 6.85
CA ASP A 532 4.12 -17.79 7.49
C ASP A 532 2.65 -18.21 7.52
N GLU A 533 2.35 -19.44 7.13
CA GLU A 533 1.00 -19.99 7.09
C GLU A 533 0.78 -21.06 8.19
N PRO A 534 -0.44 -21.28 8.72
CA PRO A 534 -1.72 -20.75 8.25
C PRO A 534 -1.98 -19.32 8.73
N GLN A 535 -2.30 -18.45 7.76
CA GLN A 535 -2.69 -17.05 7.90
C GLN A 535 -1.59 -16.06 8.31
N SER A 536 -1.64 -14.87 7.68
CA SER A 536 -0.74 -13.76 7.99
C SER A 536 -1.02 -13.21 9.40
N TYR A 537 -0.28 -13.67 10.40
CA TYR A 537 -0.21 -13.06 11.73
C TYR A 537 0.97 -12.07 11.84
N THR A 538 0.92 -11.12 12.78
CA THR A 538 2.04 -10.21 13.09
C THR A 538 3.16 -10.90 13.86
N ASN A 539 2.89 -12.08 14.41
CA ASN A 539 3.79 -12.96 15.12
C ASN A 539 3.45 -14.43 14.77
N LYS A 540 4.15 -15.38 15.38
CA LYS A 540 3.78 -16.80 15.40
C LYS A 540 2.25 -17.01 15.47
N PRO A 541 1.66 -17.90 14.65
CA PRO A 541 0.22 -18.13 14.68
C PRO A 541 -0.25 -18.49 16.10
N PRO A 542 -1.25 -17.78 16.66
CA PRO A 542 -1.70 -17.99 18.03
C PRO A 542 -2.08 -19.45 18.29
N GLY A 543 -1.50 -20.04 19.33
CA GLY A 543 -1.76 -21.44 19.71
C GLY A 543 -1.00 -22.49 18.89
N LEU A 544 -0.16 -22.09 17.92
CA LEU A 544 0.59 -23.04 17.09
C LEU A 544 2.13 -22.99 17.23
N THR A 545 2.73 -22.05 17.98
CA THR A 545 4.19 -22.07 18.29
C THR A 545 4.60 -21.14 19.42
#